data_AF-A0A1F5LKV6-F1
#
_entry.id   AF-A0A1F5LKV6-F1
#
_cell.length_a   1.000
_cell.length_b   1.000
_cell.length_c   1.000
_cell.angle_alpha   90.00
_cell.angle_beta   90.00
_cell.angle_gamma   90.00
#
_symmetry.space_group_name_H-M   'P 1'
#
loop_
_entity.id
_entity.type
_entity.pdbx_description
1 polymer ?
#
loop_
_entity_poly.entity_id
_entity_poly.type
_entity_poly.pdbx_seq_one_letter_code
_entity_poly.pdbx_strand_id
1 'polypeptide(L)'
;MSLPRSLQNLQALPLRAIDDKSLFPQGRFIVSAPATRDESSPLVVGKGSDAVTKTWFKTPPLNEAAIEAFQSVQLFADTHDQGWVDDRALGNWTWLEIALYENESTDAPRVREGVDLLGGEILAGKHDLLGLLEVGNCIGARVCARYTGWELYGRAACLVLEMGPPTIIDTPPSYAQVFEDTIAVQQILNCVNSNNSAYAPKIKAAWDRAETFAGNEKRPLRVLALDGGGVRGYSSLMLLKEVMDRAAPKQKPCEVFDIIGGTSTGGLIAIMLGRLKMTVQECLDAYDSVMKDVFGSGWLHTHIGKPLDYLTKGEFYSAGQLEKVIKDLLRKRLPAGQNAEDAPLLDEANPCKIFLMATREESGSNRGPVFLRSYTNDLAAPDPDLSKVKLWEAARATSAAPGYFQPIQVGRVKLVDGGLLANNPLGWLWTEILSVYGPTRETDCFLSIGTGMGANVAVAQPGLDFKKAMLSFSDIATNTESTNILFRAIVDAFAPHAQTKKYYRLNVSKELPEPTDPKGILGWLAGKQALKGVLNNFEDPGSLDDVDAIPKLKEWTAEWIKAQQDIIKSCSEALARNL
;
A
#
# COMPACT_ATOMS: atom_id res chain seq x y z
N MET A 1 -2.55 34.65 -33.68
CA MET A 1 -1.23 34.53 -33.03
C MET A 1 -0.88 33.05 -32.97
N SER A 2 0.39 32.71 -33.18
CA SER A 2 0.90 31.34 -33.36
C SER A 2 0.83 30.48 -32.10
N LEU A 3 0.61 29.18 -32.26
CA LEU A 3 0.72 28.13 -31.22
C LEU A 3 2.01 28.29 -30.37
N PRO A 4 2.07 27.78 -29.13
CA PRO A 4 3.30 27.73 -28.31
C PRO A 4 4.51 27.14 -29.06
N ARG A 5 5.75 27.61 -28.76
CA ARG A 5 7.00 27.16 -29.43
C ARG A 5 7.23 25.64 -29.39
N SER A 6 6.73 24.95 -28.37
CA SER A 6 6.76 23.48 -28.26
C SER A 6 5.88 22.78 -29.30
N LEU A 7 4.82 23.44 -29.78
CA LEU A 7 3.88 22.95 -30.78
C LEU A 7 4.18 23.48 -32.18
N GLN A 8 4.95 24.57 -32.32
CA GLN A 8 5.37 25.15 -33.60
C GLN A 8 6.36 24.26 -34.39
N ASN A 9 7.11 23.40 -33.69
CA ASN A 9 8.13 22.52 -34.29
C ASN A 9 7.64 21.09 -34.55
N LEU A 10 6.37 20.78 -34.23
CA LEU A 10 5.73 19.59 -34.80
C LEU A 10 5.59 19.87 -36.29
N GLN A 11 6.45 19.26 -37.11
CA GLN A 11 6.35 19.40 -38.57
C GLN A 11 4.89 19.14 -38.97
N ALA A 12 4.32 20.05 -39.76
CA ALA A 12 3.10 19.79 -40.49
C ALA A 12 3.40 18.65 -41.49
N LEU A 13 3.32 17.42 -40.98
CA LEU A 13 3.41 16.19 -41.75
C LEU A 13 2.17 16.10 -42.64
N PRO A 14 2.30 15.50 -43.84
CA PRO A 14 1.37 15.71 -44.93
C PRO A 14 -0.07 15.43 -44.49
N LEU A 15 -0.92 16.45 -44.61
CA LEU A 15 -2.38 16.31 -44.58
C LEU A 15 -2.76 15.26 -45.64
N ARG A 16 -2.97 14.01 -45.22
CA ARG A 16 -3.77 13.10 -46.03
C ARG A 16 -5.22 13.49 -45.79
N ALA A 17 -5.80 14.14 -46.79
CA ALA A 17 -7.25 14.24 -46.89
C ALA A 17 -7.84 12.83 -46.81
N ILE A 18 -8.98 12.71 -46.13
CA ILE A 18 -9.77 11.48 -46.04
C ILE A 18 -10.15 11.06 -47.47
N ASP A 19 -9.48 10.03 -47.97
CA ASP A 19 -9.78 9.32 -49.21
C ASP A 19 -10.62 8.09 -48.83
N ASP A 20 -11.65 7.84 -49.64
CA ASP A 20 -12.90 7.11 -49.39
C ASP A 20 -12.78 5.61 -49.05
N LYS A 21 -11.61 5.07 -48.68
CA LYS A 21 -11.45 3.64 -48.32
C LYS A 21 -10.63 3.31 -47.08
N SER A 22 -9.94 4.27 -46.44
CA SER A 22 -9.51 4.09 -45.04
C SER A 22 -9.32 5.43 -44.33
N LEU A 23 -10.18 5.70 -43.34
CA LEU A 23 -10.15 6.93 -42.55
C LEU A 23 -8.86 7.09 -41.71
N PHE A 24 -8.10 6.01 -41.49
CA PHE A 24 -6.90 5.99 -40.65
C PHE A 24 -5.81 5.07 -41.24
N PRO A 25 -4.95 5.54 -42.17
CA PRO A 25 -3.79 4.77 -42.64
C PRO A 25 -2.76 4.49 -41.52
N GLN A 26 -1.69 3.75 -41.80
CA GLN A 26 -0.57 3.64 -40.83
C GLN A 26 0.17 4.97 -40.70
N GLY A 27 0.57 5.35 -39.48
CA GLY A 27 1.27 6.60 -39.17
C GLY A 27 0.62 7.41 -38.04
N ARG A 28 0.98 8.70 -37.94
CA ARG A 28 0.42 9.62 -36.94
C ARG A 28 -0.72 10.45 -37.52
N PHE A 29 -1.83 10.55 -36.78
CA PHE A 29 -3.02 11.32 -37.12
C PHE A 29 -3.29 12.38 -36.08
N ILE A 30 -3.66 13.57 -36.51
CA ILE A 30 -3.96 14.68 -35.60
C ILE A 30 -5.40 15.11 -35.81
N VAL A 31 -6.21 15.01 -34.76
CA VAL A 31 -7.57 15.56 -34.72
C VAL A 31 -7.53 16.83 -33.88
N SER A 32 -7.82 17.97 -34.48
CA SER A 32 -7.77 19.27 -33.79
C SER A 32 -9.12 19.68 -33.25
N ALA A 33 -9.13 20.35 -32.11
CA ALA A 33 -10.32 21.01 -31.59
C ALA A 33 -10.81 22.10 -32.56
N PRO A 34 -12.13 22.38 -32.60
CA PRO A 34 -12.67 23.54 -33.30
C PRO A 34 -11.97 24.82 -32.83
N ALA A 35 -11.71 25.75 -33.75
CA ALA A 35 -11.12 27.05 -33.40
C ALA A 35 -11.99 27.77 -32.36
N THR A 36 -11.41 28.08 -31.19
CA THR A 36 -12.10 28.82 -30.14
C THR A 36 -12.37 30.23 -30.65
N ARG A 37 -13.65 30.59 -30.78
CA ARG A 37 -14.07 31.90 -31.32
C ARG A 37 -13.90 33.06 -30.33
N ASP A 38 -13.84 32.74 -29.04
CA ASP A 38 -13.75 33.71 -27.95
C ASP A 38 -12.97 33.09 -26.77
N GLU A 39 -11.76 33.59 -26.51
CA GLU A 39 -10.92 33.15 -25.38
C GLU A 39 -11.39 33.71 -24.03
N SER A 40 -12.37 34.63 -24.01
CA SER A 40 -12.93 35.21 -22.78
C SER A 40 -14.14 34.43 -22.24
N SER A 41 -14.59 33.39 -22.94
CA SER A 41 -15.70 32.53 -22.54
C SER A 41 -15.18 31.16 -22.05
N PRO A 42 -15.54 30.71 -20.84
CA PRO A 42 -15.07 29.42 -20.33
C PRO A 42 -15.69 28.25 -21.09
N LEU A 43 -14.89 27.20 -21.33
CA LEU A 43 -15.36 25.95 -21.91
C LEU A 43 -16.27 25.20 -20.92
N VAL A 44 -15.93 25.24 -19.63
CA VAL A 44 -16.72 24.63 -18.54
C VAL A 44 -16.59 25.44 -17.25
N VAL A 45 -17.66 25.46 -16.47
CA VAL A 45 -17.78 26.22 -15.20
C VAL A 45 -18.27 25.28 -14.11
N GLY A 46 -17.51 25.20 -13.02
CA GLY A 46 -17.88 24.44 -11.83
C GLY A 46 -19.04 25.09 -11.07
N LYS A 47 -19.95 24.27 -10.54
CA LYS A 47 -21.18 24.74 -9.85
C LYS A 47 -21.27 24.30 -8.38
N GLY A 48 -20.42 23.38 -7.95
CA GLY A 48 -20.51 22.77 -6.62
C GLY A 48 -19.55 21.59 -6.48
N SER A 49 -19.78 20.73 -5.51
CA SER A 49 -18.90 19.59 -5.25
C SER A 49 -18.95 18.48 -6.30
N ASP A 50 -19.79 18.56 -7.32
CA ASP A 50 -19.83 17.54 -8.38
C ASP A 50 -19.06 18.02 -9.60
N ALA A 51 -18.43 17.08 -10.31
CA ALA A 51 -17.69 17.40 -11.53
C ALA A 51 -18.67 17.84 -12.63
N VAL A 52 -18.46 19.05 -13.14
CA VAL A 52 -19.15 19.53 -14.35
C VAL A 52 -18.22 19.24 -15.52
N THR A 53 -18.72 18.50 -16.50
CA THR A 53 -17.93 18.08 -17.67
C THR A 53 -18.56 18.58 -18.96
N LYS A 54 -17.74 18.88 -19.96
CA LYS A 54 -18.20 19.15 -21.32
C LYS A 54 -17.25 18.48 -22.32
N THR A 55 -17.82 17.86 -23.35
CA THR A 55 -17.03 17.35 -24.47
C THR A 55 -16.51 18.53 -25.30
N TRP A 56 -15.19 18.60 -25.47
CA TRP A 56 -14.55 19.67 -26.24
C TRP A 56 -14.51 19.34 -27.74
N PHE A 57 -14.03 18.15 -28.10
CA PHE A 57 -14.01 17.65 -29.47
C PHE A 57 -13.81 16.13 -29.50
N LYS A 58 -14.10 15.49 -30.64
CA LYS A 58 -14.02 14.05 -30.86
C LYS A 58 -13.31 13.73 -32.18
N THR A 59 -12.77 12.53 -32.31
CA THR A 59 -12.35 11.94 -33.57
C THR A 59 -13.57 11.59 -34.42
N PRO A 60 -13.40 11.41 -35.74
CA PRO A 60 -14.36 10.66 -36.54
C PRO A 60 -14.56 9.25 -35.98
N PRO A 61 -15.69 8.58 -36.32
CA PRO A 61 -15.92 7.18 -35.98
C PRO A 61 -14.78 6.28 -36.47
N LEU A 62 -14.27 5.44 -35.58
CA LEU A 62 -13.24 4.46 -35.89
C LEU A 62 -13.87 3.29 -36.66
N ASN A 63 -13.19 2.85 -37.72
CA ASN A 63 -13.55 1.63 -38.45
C ASN A 63 -12.70 0.44 -38.00
N GLU A 64 -13.04 -0.77 -38.44
CA GLU A 64 -12.38 -2.01 -38.04
C GLU A 64 -10.85 -1.95 -38.24
N ALA A 65 -10.41 -1.51 -39.43
CA ALA A 65 -8.98 -1.37 -39.74
C ALA A 65 -8.26 -0.36 -38.83
N ALA A 66 -8.94 0.73 -38.44
CA ALA A 66 -8.38 1.72 -37.52
C ALA A 66 -8.22 1.17 -36.10
N ILE A 67 -9.18 0.37 -35.64
CA ILE A 67 -9.15 -0.26 -34.32
C ILE A 67 -8.01 -1.28 -34.25
N GLU A 68 -7.88 -2.13 -35.26
CA GLU A 68 -6.81 -3.13 -35.32
C GLU A 68 -5.41 -2.50 -35.36
N ALA A 69 -5.27 -1.34 -36.00
CA ALA A 69 -4.02 -0.61 -36.14
C ALA A 69 -3.74 0.37 -34.99
N PHE A 70 -4.67 0.58 -34.06
CA PHE A 70 -4.56 1.62 -33.04
C PHE A 70 -3.47 1.31 -32.00
N GLN A 71 -2.50 2.20 -31.80
CA GLN A 71 -1.42 2.01 -30.83
C GLN A 71 -1.49 2.96 -29.63
N SER A 72 -1.78 4.23 -29.89
CA SER A 72 -1.84 5.23 -28.84
C SER A 72 -2.66 6.47 -29.25
N VAL A 73 -3.11 7.22 -28.25
CA VAL A 73 -3.63 8.57 -28.39
C VAL A 73 -3.11 9.45 -27.27
N GLN A 74 -2.68 10.66 -27.63
CA GLN A 74 -2.23 11.68 -26.70
C GLN A 74 -2.98 12.98 -26.92
N LEU A 75 -3.45 13.60 -25.83
CA LEU A 75 -4.05 14.93 -25.83
C LEU A 75 -2.97 15.98 -25.61
N PHE A 76 -2.92 16.97 -26.50
CA PHE A 76 -2.19 18.22 -26.31
C PHE A 76 -3.18 19.36 -26.23
N ALA A 77 -3.05 20.24 -25.24
CA ALA A 77 -3.93 21.38 -25.09
C ALA A 77 -3.19 22.62 -24.56
N ASP A 78 -3.58 23.78 -25.09
CA ASP A 78 -3.27 25.12 -24.57
C ASP A 78 -4.52 25.64 -23.87
N THR A 79 -4.54 25.50 -22.54
CA THR A 79 -5.64 25.89 -21.67
C THR A 79 -5.14 26.80 -20.56
N HIS A 80 -6.06 27.57 -20.00
CA HIS A 80 -5.85 28.25 -18.73
C HIS A 80 -7.13 28.16 -17.91
N ASP A 81 -6.99 28.30 -16.61
CA ASP A 81 -8.09 28.22 -15.67
C ASP A 81 -8.26 29.54 -14.91
N GLN A 82 -9.45 29.74 -14.37
CA GLN A 82 -9.74 30.79 -13.40
C GLN A 82 -10.31 30.09 -12.17
N GLY A 83 -9.74 30.36 -11.00
CA GLY A 83 -10.15 29.76 -9.74
C GLY A 83 -9.53 30.49 -8.56
N TRP A 84 -10.13 30.33 -7.38
CA TRP A 84 -9.57 30.82 -6.13
C TRP A 84 -9.22 29.64 -5.22
N VAL A 85 -8.00 29.63 -4.71
CA VAL A 85 -7.53 28.64 -3.75
C VAL A 85 -6.63 29.35 -2.73
N ASP A 86 -6.99 29.24 -1.45
CA ASP A 86 -6.22 29.87 -0.36
C ASP A 86 -4.88 29.16 -0.11
N ASP A 87 -4.78 27.88 -0.51
CA ASP A 87 -3.57 27.07 -0.44
C ASP A 87 -3.33 26.35 -1.78
N ARG A 88 -2.31 26.82 -2.53
CA ARG A 88 -1.95 26.27 -3.85
C ARG A 88 -1.58 24.78 -3.82
N ALA A 89 -1.25 24.21 -2.65
CA ALA A 89 -0.98 22.79 -2.49
C ALA A 89 -2.25 21.91 -2.58
N LEU A 90 -3.45 22.49 -2.48
CA LEU A 90 -4.73 21.79 -2.60
C LEU A 90 -5.13 21.49 -4.06
N GLY A 91 -4.32 21.91 -5.03
CA GLY A 91 -4.47 21.56 -6.44
C GLY A 91 -5.37 22.50 -7.25
N ASN A 92 -5.40 22.25 -8.56
CA ASN A 92 -6.30 22.87 -9.52
C ASN A 92 -7.59 22.03 -9.59
N TRP A 93 -8.76 22.67 -9.61
CA TRP A 93 -10.05 21.97 -9.69
C TRP A 93 -10.63 21.93 -11.11
N THR A 94 -9.77 22.16 -12.10
CA THR A 94 -10.04 21.95 -13.53
C THR A 94 -9.03 20.97 -14.10
N TRP A 95 -9.47 20.11 -15.04
CA TRP A 95 -8.61 19.13 -15.69
C TRP A 95 -9.16 18.70 -17.05
N LEU A 96 -8.36 17.93 -17.78
CA LEU A 96 -8.68 17.37 -19.09
C LEU A 96 -8.69 15.83 -19.02
N GLU A 97 -9.58 15.21 -19.79
CA GLU A 97 -9.67 13.75 -19.89
C GLU A 97 -9.89 13.32 -21.35
N ILE A 98 -9.40 12.15 -21.71
CA ILE A 98 -9.78 11.45 -22.95
C ILE A 98 -10.97 10.53 -22.62
N ALA A 99 -11.98 10.47 -23.47
CA ALA A 99 -13.17 9.64 -23.27
C ALA A 99 -13.50 8.85 -24.53
N LEU A 100 -14.02 7.63 -24.34
CA LEU A 100 -14.60 6.83 -25.40
C LEU A 100 -16.08 7.18 -25.54
N TYR A 101 -16.56 7.35 -26.77
CA TYR A 101 -17.94 7.67 -27.10
C TYR A 101 -18.53 6.58 -27.98
N GLU A 102 -19.81 6.29 -27.79
CA GLU A 102 -20.53 5.30 -28.60
C GLU A 102 -20.49 5.67 -30.08
N ASN A 103 -20.66 6.96 -30.40
CA ASN A 103 -20.58 7.52 -31.73
C ASN A 103 -20.40 9.05 -31.71
N GLU A 104 -20.34 9.68 -32.87
CA GLU A 104 -20.10 11.12 -33.02
C GLU A 104 -21.20 11.99 -32.36
N SER A 105 -22.44 11.49 -32.33
CA SER A 105 -23.61 12.24 -31.85
C SER A 105 -23.80 12.20 -30.33
N THR A 106 -23.16 11.27 -29.62
CA THR A 106 -23.29 11.16 -28.16
C THR A 106 -22.36 12.11 -27.44
N ASP A 107 -22.87 12.96 -26.54
CA ASP A 107 -22.06 13.93 -25.79
C ASP A 107 -21.63 13.47 -24.40
N ALA A 108 -22.08 12.28 -23.98
CA ALA A 108 -21.62 11.59 -22.80
C ALA A 108 -20.66 10.45 -23.17
N PRO A 109 -19.67 10.13 -22.33
CA PRO A 109 -18.85 8.94 -22.49
C PRO A 109 -19.70 7.68 -22.60
N ARG A 110 -19.17 6.69 -23.31
CA ARG A 110 -19.70 5.34 -23.33
C ARG A 110 -19.64 4.79 -21.91
N VAL A 111 -20.77 4.27 -21.44
CA VAL A 111 -20.89 3.62 -20.13
C VAL A 111 -20.91 2.12 -20.34
N ARG A 112 -20.01 1.40 -19.69
CA ARG A 112 -20.02 -0.06 -19.66
C ARG A 112 -20.13 -0.52 -18.21
N GLU A 113 -21.16 -1.31 -17.91
CA GLU A 113 -21.36 -1.91 -16.58
C GLU A 113 -21.37 -0.86 -15.43
N GLY A 114 -21.88 0.35 -15.71
CA GLY A 114 -21.99 1.44 -14.74
C GLY A 114 -20.74 2.33 -14.60
N VAL A 115 -19.69 2.07 -15.37
CA VAL A 115 -18.44 2.83 -15.38
C VAL A 115 -18.34 3.67 -16.66
N ASP A 116 -18.04 4.96 -16.50
CA ASP A 116 -17.71 5.85 -17.63
C ASP A 116 -16.32 5.49 -18.18
N LEU A 117 -16.22 5.25 -19.49
CA LEU A 117 -14.97 4.87 -20.14
C LEU A 117 -14.05 6.09 -20.37
N LEU A 118 -13.26 6.43 -19.34
CA LEU A 118 -12.43 7.65 -19.24
C LEU A 118 -10.94 7.37 -19.04
N GLY A 119 -10.09 8.12 -19.72
CA GLY A 119 -8.64 8.07 -19.66
C GLY A 119 -8.04 9.46 -19.41
N GLY A 120 -6.77 9.50 -19.02
CA GLY A 120 -6.01 10.74 -18.85
C GLY A 120 -5.43 11.23 -20.17
N GLU A 121 -4.34 12.00 -20.10
CA GLU A 121 -3.81 12.72 -21.27
C GLU A 121 -3.10 11.81 -22.30
N ILE A 122 -2.73 10.58 -21.92
CA ILE A 122 -2.06 9.61 -22.80
C ILE A 122 -2.68 8.23 -22.60
N LEU A 123 -3.11 7.62 -23.68
CA LEU A 123 -3.49 6.21 -23.76
C LEU A 123 -2.56 5.53 -24.76
N ALA A 124 -1.85 4.48 -24.38
CA ALA A 124 -0.92 3.77 -25.26
C ALA A 124 -0.87 2.28 -24.93
N GLY A 125 -0.47 1.45 -25.90
CA GLY A 125 -0.28 0.01 -25.71
C GLY A 125 -1.60 -0.78 -25.66
N LYS A 126 -1.61 -1.92 -24.96
CA LYS A 126 -2.79 -2.71 -24.58
C LYS A 126 -3.61 -2.06 -23.46
N HIS A 127 -3.76 -0.73 -23.49
CA HIS A 127 -4.61 -0.04 -22.52
C HIS A 127 -6.05 -0.53 -22.66
N ASP A 128 -6.69 -0.90 -21.55
CA ASP A 128 -8.03 -1.49 -21.51
C ASP A 128 -9.10 -0.71 -22.32
N LEU A 129 -9.09 0.63 -22.24
CA LEU A 129 -9.95 1.49 -23.08
C LEU A 129 -9.82 1.26 -24.58
N LEU A 130 -8.61 0.96 -25.06
CA LEU A 130 -8.36 0.68 -26.47
C LEU A 130 -8.89 -0.71 -26.85
N GLY A 131 -8.87 -1.64 -25.90
CA GLY A 131 -9.50 -2.95 -26.05
C GLY A 131 -11.03 -2.95 -26.06
N LEU A 132 -11.64 -1.81 -25.74
CA LEU A 132 -13.10 -1.60 -25.72
C LEU A 132 -13.61 -0.87 -26.97
N LEU A 133 -12.71 -0.53 -27.91
CA LEU A 133 -13.09 0.14 -29.15
C LEU A 133 -13.95 -0.79 -30.00
N GLU A 134 -15.15 -0.33 -30.34
CA GLU A 134 -16.02 -0.96 -31.32
C GLU A 134 -16.12 -0.08 -32.58
N VAL A 135 -16.43 -0.73 -33.70
CA VAL A 135 -16.66 -0.01 -34.97
C VAL A 135 -17.77 1.02 -34.77
N GLY A 136 -17.47 2.28 -35.10
CA GLY A 136 -18.36 3.42 -34.89
C GLY A 136 -18.04 4.27 -33.67
N ASN A 137 -17.24 3.76 -32.72
CA ASN A 137 -16.84 4.54 -31.55
C ASN A 137 -15.96 5.73 -31.92
N CYS A 138 -16.01 6.77 -31.10
CA CYS A 138 -15.19 7.98 -31.24
C CYS A 138 -14.36 8.19 -29.98
N ILE A 139 -13.15 8.73 -30.12
CA ILE A 139 -12.32 9.16 -28.97
C ILE A 139 -12.46 10.68 -28.87
N GLY A 140 -12.68 11.21 -27.67
CA GLY A 140 -12.82 12.67 -27.51
C GLY A 140 -12.12 13.22 -26.29
N ALA A 141 -11.84 14.52 -26.33
CA ALA A 141 -11.31 15.26 -25.20
C ALA A 141 -12.46 15.92 -24.43
N ARG A 142 -12.46 15.75 -23.10
CA ARG A 142 -13.39 16.38 -22.17
C ARG A 142 -12.65 17.43 -21.34
N VAL A 143 -13.37 18.51 -21.06
CA VAL A 143 -12.97 19.55 -20.10
C VAL A 143 -13.81 19.38 -18.85
N CYS A 144 -13.16 19.45 -17.70
CA CYS A 144 -13.79 19.21 -16.41
C CYS A 144 -13.51 20.37 -15.45
N ALA A 145 -14.51 20.75 -14.66
CA ALA A 145 -14.38 21.74 -13.59
C ALA A 145 -15.22 21.34 -12.38
N ARG A 146 -14.73 21.63 -11.18
CA ARG A 146 -15.40 21.36 -9.90
C ARG A 146 -15.33 22.59 -9.01
N TYR A 147 -16.36 22.76 -8.18
CA TYR A 147 -16.57 23.88 -7.26
C TYR A 147 -16.91 25.20 -7.94
N THR A 148 -17.76 25.97 -7.27
CA THR A 148 -18.20 27.28 -7.75
C THR A 148 -17.01 28.23 -7.88
N GLY A 149 -16.91 28.91 -9.02
CA GLY A 149 -15.84 29.87 -9.30
C GLY A 149 -14.60 29.28 -9.98
N TRP A 150 -14.59 27.96 -10.23
CA TRP A 150 -13.58 27.33 -11.08
C TRP A 150 -14.07 27.20 -12.51
N GLU A 151 -13.26 27.67 -13.44
CA GLU A 151 -13.58 27.76 -14.86
C GLU A 151 -12.36 27.35 -15.69
N LEU A 152 -12.58 26.59 -16.76
CA LEU A 152 -11.53 26.16 -17.67
C LEU A 152 -11.75 26.76 -19.05
N TYR A 153 -10.72 27.40 -19.58
CA TYR A 153 -10.67 28.06 -20.88
C TYR A 153 -9.68 27.30 -21.76
N GLY A 154 -9.97 27.20 -23.06
CA GLY A 154 -9.09 26.51 -24.00
C GLY A 154 -8.90 27.28 -25.29
N ARG A 155 -7.64 27.52 -25.64
CA ARG A 155 -7.25 28.21 -26.88
C ARG A 155 -7.13 27.25 -28.05
N ALA A 156 -6.46 26.12 -27.82
CA ALA A 156 -6.23 25.11 -28.85
C ALA A 156 -6.04 23.75 -28.19
N ALA A 157 -6.47 22.68 -28.86
CA ALA A 157 -6.13 21.32 -28.46
C ALA A 157 -6.11 20.39 -29.68
N CYS A 158 -5.40 19.28 -29.56
CA CYS A 158 -5.46 18.20 -30.52
C CYS A 158 -5.24 16.84 -29.86
N LEU A 159 -5.85 15.81 -30.44
CA LEU A 159 -5.55 14.41 -30.18
C LEU A 159 -4.56 13.94 -31.25
N VAL A 160 -3.44 13.38 -30.83
CA VAL A 160 -2.44 12.75 -31.68
C VAL A 160 -2.59 11.24 -31.54
N LEU A 161 -3.08 10.57 -32.59
CA LEU A 161 -3.26 9.13 -32.64
C LEU A 161 -2.07 8.51 -33.38
N GLU A 162 -1.48 7.44 -32.86
CA GLU A 162 -0.50 6.63 -33.56
C GLU A 162 -1.13 5.31 -34.03
N MET A 163 -1.02 5.04 -35.34
CA MET A 163 -1.50 3.82 -35.99
C MET A 163 -0.32 3.00 -36.52
N GLY A 164 -0.26 1.72 -36.16
CA GLY A 164 0.83 0.80 -36.51
C GLY A 164 0.33 -0.47 -37.22
N PRO A 165 1.15 -1.54 -37.27
CA PRO A 165 0.70 -2.83 -37.78
C PRO A 165 -0.44 -3.39 -36.92
N PRO A 166 -1.39 -4.15 -37.51
CA PRO A 166 -2.50 -4.76 -36.79
C PRO A 166 -2.00 -5.58 -35.59
N THR A 167 -2.56 -5.33 -34.41
CA THR A 167 -2.26 -6.10 -33.19
C THR A 167 -3.49 -6.86 -32.71
N ILE A 168 -3.29 -8.07 -32.18
CA ILE A 168 -4.36 -8.83 -31.54
C ILE A 168 -4.70 -8.12 -30.22
N ILE A 169 -5.90 -7.56 -30.17
CA ILE A 169 -6.47 -6.95 -28.98
C ILE A 169 -7.07 -8.08 -28.14
N ASP A 170 -6.51 -8.33 -26.95
CA ASP A 170 -7.06 -9.30 -26.00
C ASP A 170 -8.41 -8.80 -25.46
N THR A 171 -9.36 -9.69 -25.22
CA THR A 171 -10.66 -9.34 -24.65
C THR A 171 -10.47 -8.73 -23.25
N PRO A 172 -10.99 -7.52 -22.97
CA PRO A 172 -10.83 -6.91 -21.65
C PRO A 172 -11.59 -7.70 -20.56
N PRO A 173 -11.10 -7.70 -19.31
CA PRO A 173 -11.77 -8.36 -18.19
C PRO A 173 -13.14 -7.71 -17.92
N SER A 174 -14.08 -8.47 -17.33
CA SER A 174 -15.38 -7.92 -16.91
C SER A 174 -15.20 -7.01 -15.69
N TYR A 175 -15.71 -5.78 -15.77
CA TYR A 175 -15.66 -4.80 -14.70
C TYR A 175 -16.71 -5.06 -13.62
N ALA A 176 -17.84 -5.67 -13.98
CA ALA A 176 -18.91 -6.05 -13.08
C ALA A 176 -18.42 -6.99 -11.96
N GLN A 177 -17.59 -7.99 -12.29
CA GLN A 177 -17.04 -8.90 -11.28
C GLN A 177 -16.11 -8.15 -10.32
N VAL A 178 -15.19 -7.33 -10.84
CA VAL A 178 -14.27 -6.52 -10.02
C VAL A 178 -15.02 -5.52 -9.14
N PHE A 179 -16.14 -4.96 -9.64
CA PHE A 179 -17.00 -4.03 -8.91
C PHE A 179 -17.76 -4.71 -7.77
N GLU A 180 -18.43 -5.84 -8.04
CA GLU A 180 -19.12 -6.66 -7.03
C GLU A 180 -18.14 -7.13 -5.95
N ASP A 181 -16.99 -7.63 -6.37
CA ASP A 181 -15.91 -8.03 -5.48
C ASP A 181 -15.50 -6.82 -4.62
N THR A 182 -15.18 -5.67 -5.20
CA THR A 182 -14.75 -4.48 -4.43
C THR A 182 -15.80 -4.02 -3.41
N ILE A 183 -17.09 -4.08 -3.75
CA ILE A 183 -18.20 -3.82 -2.81
C ILE A 183 -18.21 -4.84 -1.68
N ALA A 184 -18.00 -6.12 -1.96
CA ALA A 184 -17.90 -7.16 -0.94
C ALA A 184 -16.75 -6.87 0.05
N VAL A 185 -15.57 -6.42 -0.42
CA VAL A 185 -14.47 -5.99 0.48
C VAL A 185 -14.91 -4.82 1.34
N GLN A 186 -15.51 -3.80 0.73
CA GLN A 186 -15.96 -2.61 1.42
C GLN A 186 -16.96 -2.95 2.52
N GLN A 187 -17.90 -3.87 2.24
CA GLN A 187 -18.87 -4.36 3.22
C GLN A 187 -18.20 -5.16 4.34
N ILE A 188 -17.26 -6.07 4.02
CA ILE A 188 -16.53 -6.84 5.03
C ILE A 188 -15.69 -5.93 5.92
N LEU A 189 -14.94 -4.99 5.34
CA LEU A 189 -14.18 -3.97 6.08
C LEU A 189 -15.10 -3.16 7.00
N ASN A 190 -16.27 -2.77 6.52
CA ASN A 190 -17.26 -2.06 7.34
C ASN A 190 -17.83 -2.94 8.46
N CYS A 191 -18.06 -4.23 8.22
CA CYS A 191 -18.51 -5.18 9.24
C CYS A 191 -17.49 -5.34 10.36
N VAL A 192 -16.20 -5.46 10.03
CA VAL A 192 -15.10 -5.52 11.02
C VAL A 192 -15.00 -4.23 11.80
N ASN A 193 -15.17 -3.10 11.12
CA ASN A 193 -15.03 -1.77 11.70
C ASN A 193 -16.33 -1.24 12.35
N SER A 194 -17.41 -2.03 12.41
CA SER A 194 -18.75 -1.58 12.83
C SER A 194 -18.85 -1.05 14.27
N ASN A 195 -17.83 -1.30 15.12
CA ASN A 195 -17.72 -0.73 16.47
C ASN A 195 -16.74 0.46 16.57
N ASN A 196 -16.13 0.90 15.46
CA ASN A 196 -15.14 1.96 15.43
C ASN A 196 -15.59 3.03 14.40
N SER A 197 -16.40 4.00 14.86
CA SER A 197 -17.09 5.05 14.06
C SER A 197 -16.16 6.10 13.39
N ALA A 198 -14.91 5.72 13.25
CA ALA A 198 -13.73 6.55 13.24
C ALA A 198 -13.00 6.58 11.90
N TYR A 199 -13.03 5.42 11.23
CA TYR A 199 -12.42 5.20 9.94
C TYR A 199 -13.19 4.09 9.24
N ALA A 200 -14.13 4.48 8.39
CA ALA A 200 -14.58 3.63 7.31
C ALA A 200 -13.58 3.87 6.16
N PRO A 201 -12.66 2.94 5.84
CA PRO A 201 -11.91 3.05 4.60
C PRO A 201 -12.93 3.09 3.48
N LYS A 202 -13.24 4.28 2.95
CA LYS A 202 -14.01 4.38 1.72
C LYS A 202 -12.99 4.22 0.63
N ILE A 203 -13.14 3.18 -0.18
CA ILE A 203 -12.49 3.11 -1.49
C ILE A 203 -13.06 4.30 -2.29
N LYS A 204 -12.43 5.47 -2.19
CA LYS A 204 -12.89 6.70 -2.83
C LYS A 204 -12.51 6.68 -4.30
N ALA A 205 -13.50 6.84 -5.18
CA ALA A 205 -13.41 7.32 -6.57
C ALA A 205 -12.25 6.78 -7.43
N ALA A 206 -11.78 5.56 -7.15
CA ALA A 206 -10.93 4.83 -8.09
C ALA A 206 -11.77 4.33 -9.30
N TRP A 207 -13.09 4.29 -9.16
CA TRP A 207 -14.03 3.73 -10.15
C TRP A 207 -14.43 4.69 -11.27
N ASP A 208 -14.16 5.99 -11.11
CA ASP A 208 -14.58 7.02 -12.08
C ASP A 208 -13.54 7.21 -13.21
N ARG A 209 -12.44 6.46 -13.22
CA ARG A 209 -11.37 6.55 -14.24
C ARG A 209 -10.97 5.17 -14.73
N ALA A 210 -11.10 4.91 -16.03
CA ALA A 210 -10.72 3.62 -16.62
C ALA A 210 -9.20 3.35 -16.55
N GLU A 211 -8.38 4.36 -16.27
CA GLU A 211 -6.94 4.20 -16.00
C GLU A 211 -6.64 3.30 -14.78
N THR A 212 -7.54 3.25 -13.79
CA THR A 212 -7.39 2.34 -12.63
C THR A 212 -7.67 0.88 -12.99
N PHE A 213 -8.15 0.64 -14.22
CA PHE A 213 -8.47 -0.67 -14.75
C PHE A 213 -7.41 -1.23 -15.69
N ALA A 214 -6.39 -0.46 -16.10
CA ALA A 214 -5.31 -0.84 -17.04
C ALA A 214 -4.30 -1.90 -16.52
N GLY A 215 -4.79 -2.94 -15.82
CA GLY A 215 -4.01 -3.93 -15.09
C GLY A 215 -3.21 -4.91 -15.95
N ASN A 216 -3.55 -5.05 -17.23
CA ASN A 216 -3.06 -6.14 -18.09
C ASN A 216 -1.63 -5.93 -18.65
N GLU A 217 -1.06 -4.72 -18.61
CA GLU A 217 0.28 -4.47 -19.15
C GLU A 217 1.43 -4.64 -18.16
N LYS A 218 1.13 -4.64 -16.85
CA LYS A 218 2.15 -4.66 -15.80
C LYS A 218 2.22 -6.05 -15.19
N ARG A 219 3.44 -6.60 -14.98
CA ARG A 219 3.65 -7.87 -14.25
C ARG A 219 2.86 -7.87 -12.93
N PRO A 220 2.25 -8.95 -12.42
CA PRO A 220 1.51 -8.88 -11.16
C PRO A 220 2.35 -8.38 -9.97
N LEU A 221 1.69 -7.83 -8.96
CA LEU A 221 2.30 -7.28 -7.75
C LEU A 221 2.89 -8.38 -6.87
N ARG A 222 3.98 -8.03 -6.21
CA ARG A 222 4.62 -8.80 -5.14
C ARG A 222 4.60 -7.95 -3.87
N VAL A 223 3.91 -8.44 -2.86
CA VAL A 223 3.59 -7.70 -1.63
C VAL A 223 4.19 -8.42 -0.43
N LEU A 224 4.82 -7.66 0.47
CA LEU A 224 5.32 -8.16 1.74
C LEU A 224 4.66 -7.41 2.90
N ALA A 225 4.07 -8.15 3.84
CA ALA A 225 3.50 -7.63 5.09
C ALA A 225 4.24 -8.22 6.29
N LEU A 226 4.74 -7.37 7.17
CA LEU A 226 5.53 -7.74 8.34
C LEU A 226 4.84 -7.29 9.63
N ASP A 227 4.52 -8.26 10.50
CA ASP A 227 3.88 -7.98 11.78
C ASP A 227 4.81 -7.31 12.79
N GLY A 228 4.23 -6.66 13.79
CA GLY A 228 4.94 -6.18 14.97
C GLY A 228 5.19 -7.28 16.00
N GLY A 229 6.29 -7.18 16.74
CA GLY A 229 6.62 -8.20 17.75
C GLY A 229 7.98 -8.12 18.45
N GLY A 230 8.59 -6.93 18.51
CA GLY A 230 9.85 -6.73 19.25
C GLY A 230 10.98 -7.64 18.76
N VAL A 231 11.81 -8.16 19.67
CA VAL A 231 12.93 -9.06 19.34
C VAL A 231 12.52 -10.24 18.45
N ARG A 232 11.26 -10.69 18.50
CA ARG A 232 10.77 -11.82 17.69
C ARG A 232 10.77 -11.58 16.17
N GLY A 233 11.03 -10.35 15.72
CA GLY A 233 11.30 -10.04 14.31
C GLY A 233 12.44 -10.85 13.66
N TYR A 234 13.35 -11.44 14.45
CA TYR A 234 14.34 -12.40 13.92
C TYR A 234 13.68 -13.57 13.18
N SER A 235 12.61 -14.13 13.74
CA SER A 235 11.89 -15.22 13.09
C SER A 235 11.35 -14.77 11.74
N SER A 236 10.79 -13.56 11.66
CA SER A 236 10.27 -13.02 10.41
C SER A 236 11.36 -12.83 9.36
N LEU A 237 12.53 -12.32 9.75
CA LEU A 237 13.69 -12.16 8.86
C LEU A 237 14.29 -13.49 8.41
N MET A 238 14.34 -14.50 9.28
CA MET A 238 14.81 -15.85 8.93
C MET A 238 13.86 -16.52 7.93
N LEU A 239 12.55 -16.40 8.12
CA LEU A 239 11.54 -16.89 7.18
C LEU A 239 11.65 -16.17 5.83
N LEU A 240 11.78 -14.85 5.85
CA LEU A 240 11.95 -14.07 4.62
C LEU A 240 13.26 -14.44 3.91
N LYS A 241 14.34 -14.67 4.65
CA LYS A 241 15.63 -15.10 4.09
C LYS A 241 15.47 -16.41 3.34
N GLU A 242 14.81 -17.39 3.93
CA GLU A 242 14.58 -18.68 3.29
C GLU A 242 13.78 -18.55 1.99
N VAL A 243 12.73 -17.73 1.98
CA VAL A 243 11.93 -17.47 0.77
C VAL A 243 12.75 -16.74 -0.30
N MET A 244 13.48 -15.69 0.08
CA MET A 244 14.30 -14.89 -0.84
C MET A 244 15.48 -15.67 -1.40
N ASP A 245 16.17 -16.49 -0.60
CA ASP A 245 17.29 -17.31 -1.04
C ASP A 245 16.83 -18.35 -2.09
N ARG A 246 15.59 -18.82 -2.01
CA ARG A 246 14.99 -19.74 -2.99
C ARG A 246 14.48 -19.02 -4.23
N ALA A 247 13.76 -17.92 -4.05
CA ALA A 247 13.07 -17.22 -5.13
C ALA A 247 13.99 -16.30 -5.93
N ALA A 248 14.88 -15.59 -5.24
CA ALA A 248 15.63 -14.45 -5.79
C ALA A 248 17.01 -14.26 -5.10
N PRO A 249 17.90 -15.27 -5.07
CA PRO A 249 19.10 -15.29 -4.21
C PRO A 249 20.11 -14.16 -4.42
N LYS A 250 20.04 -13.45 -5.55
CA LYS A 250 20.94 -12.34 -5.90
C LYS A 250 20.28 -10.97 -5.79
N GLN A 251 18.98 -10.91 -5.53
CA GLN A 251 18.21 -9.68 -5.51
C GLN A 251 17.93 -9.25 -4.07
N LYS A 252 17.83 -7.93 -3.88
CA LYS A 252 17.39 -7.33 -2.63
C LYS A 252 15.86 -7.37 -2.55
N PRO A 253 15.26 -7.39 -1.35
CA PRO A 253 13.81 -7.34 -1.24
C PRO A 253 13.17 -6.13 -1.94
N CYS A 254 13.81 -4.96 -1.95
CA CYS A 254 13.31 -3.80 -2.69
C CYS A 254 13.34 -3.94 -4.23
N GLU A 255 14.02 -4.95 -4.77
CA GLU A 255 14.02 -5.27 -6.21
C GLU A 255 12.95 -6.32 -6.53
N VAL A 256 12.51 -7.07 -5.52
CA VAL A 256 11.53 -8.15 -5.64
C VAL A 256 10.12 -7.65 -5.31
N PHE A 257 9.93 -6.90 -4.23
CA PHE A 257 8.61 -6.47 -3.77
C PHE A 257 8.27 -5.07 -4.31
N ASP A 258 7.04 -4.92 -4.80
CA ASP A 258 6.50 -3.63 -5.24
C ASP A 258 6.13 -2.76 -4.03
N ILE A 259 5.69 -3.39 -2.94
CA ILE A 259 5.37 -2.71 -1.69
C ILE A 259 5.70 -3.59 -0.47
N ILE A 260 6.33 -2.99 0.54
CA ILE A 260 6.61 -3.63 1.84
C ILE A 260 5.88 -2.83 2.93
N GLY A 261 4.92 -3.49 3.57
CA GLY A 261 4.15 -2.99 4.70
C GLY A 261 4.67 -3.53 6.03
N GLY A 262 4.71 -2.70 7.07
CA GLY A 262 5.18 -3.15 8.38
C GLY A 262 4.65 -2.36 9.58
N THR A 263 4.42 -3.07 10.68
CA THR A 263 4.04 -2.47 11.97
C THR A 263 5.13 -2.72 13.02
N SER A 264 5.45 -1.74 13.87
CA SER A 264 6.46 -1.89 14.94
C SER A 264 7.80 -2.35 14.39
N THR A 265 8.41 -3.38 14.99
CA THR A 265 9.54 -4.12 14.43
C THR A 265 9.41 -4.42 12.94
N GLY A 266 8.25 -4.87 12.47
CA GLY A 266 8.00 -5.12 11.04
C GLY A 266 8.14 -3.85 10.20
N GLY A 267 7.79 -2.69 10.76
CA GLY A 267 8.02 -1.39 10.15
C GLY A 267 9.49 -0.98 10.09
N LEU A 268 10.27 -1.23 11.17
CA LEU A 268 11.74 -1.06 11.13
C LEU A 268 12.38 -1.96 10.07
N ILE A 269 11.94 -3.22 9.97
CA ILE A 269 12.40 -4.16 8.96
C ILE A 269 12.03 -3.66 7.55
N ALA A 270 10.79 -3.20 7.34
CA ALA A 270 10.36 -2.63 6.07
C ALA A 270 11.24 -1.43 5.64
N ILE A 271 11.59 -0.54 6.57
CA ILE A 271 12.54 0.55 6.31
C ILE A 271 13.91 0.01 5.90
N MET A 272 14.46 -0.96 6.63
CA MET A 272 15.79 -1.52 6.31
C MET A 272 15.79 -2.18 4.93
N LEU A 273 14.84 -3.07 4.66
CA LEU A 273 14.78 -3.82 3.40
C LEU A 273 14.44 -2.94 2.20
N GLY A 274 13.54 -1.97 2.39
CA GLY A 274 13.00 -1.13 1.33
C GLY A 274 13.71 0.19 1.13
N ARG A 275 13.69 1.06 2.16
CA ARG A 275 14.27 2.41 2.10
C ARG A 275 15.79 2.41 2.14
N LEU A 276 16.38 1.55 2.98
CA LEU A 276 17.84 1.41 3.08
C LEU A 276 18.41 0.35 2.13
N LYS A 277 17.54 -0.29 1.32
CA LYS A 277 17.89 -1.24 0.27
C LYS A 277 18.86 -2.31 0.75
N MET A 278 18.63 -2.82 1.97
CA MET A 278 19.45 -3.87 2.57
C MET A 278 19.14 -5.23 1.95
N THR A 279 20.13 -6.11 1.88
CA THR A 279 19.84 -7.55 1.74
C THR A 279 19.20 -8.09 3.02
N VAL A 280 18.53 -9.25 2.96
CA VAL A 280 17.94 -9.84 4.16
C VAL A 280 19.01 -10.18 5.21
N GLN A 281 20.21 -10.61 4.78
CA GLN A 281 21.32 -10.89 5.69
C GLN A 281 21.84 -9.62 6.37
N GLU A 282 22.07 -8.55 5.61
CA GLU A 282 22.47 -7.26 6.17
C GLU A 282 21.44 -6.73 7.17
N CYS A 283 20.15 -6.95 6.88
CA CYS A 283 19.07 -6.58 7.77
C CYS A 283 19.07 -7.42 9.06
N LEU A 284 19.33 -8.74 8.98
CA LEU A 284 19.49 -9.60 10.16
C LEU A 284 20.62 -9.12 11.07
N ASP A 285 21.78 -8.81 10.49
CA ASP A 285 22.97 -8.39 11.24
C ASP A 285 22.76 -7.01 11.88
N ALA A 286 22.15 -6.07 11.14
CA ALA A 286 21.78 -4.76 11.65
C ALA A 286 20.72 -4.85 12.74
N TYR A 287 19.68 -5.67 12.53
CA TYR A 287 18.62 -5.91 13.51
C TYR A 287 19.18 -6.48 14.81
N ASP A 288 20.19 -7.36 14.73
CA ASP A 288 20.84 -7.93 15.90
C ASP A 288 21.55 -6.89 16.76
N SER A 289 22.25 -5.97 16.10
CA SER A 289 22.89 -4.85 16.78
C SER A 289 21.83 -3.91 17.39
N VAL A 290 20.79 -3.57 16.62
CA VAL A 290 19.71 -2.66 17.08
C VAL A 290 18.99 -3.23 18.29
N MET A 291 18.58 -4.50 18.27
CA MET A 291 17.86 -5.11 19.39
C MET A 291 18.72 -5.16 20.65
N LYS A 292 20.02 -5.49 20.53
CA LYS A 292 20.95 -5.49 21.68
C LYS A 292 21.22 -4.09 22.21
N ASP A 293 21.37 -3.09 21.35
CA ASP A 293 21.66 -1.72 21.79
C ASP A 293 20.43 -1.02 22.40
N VAL A 294 19.22 -1.46 22.05
CA VAL A 294 17.95 -0.92 22.58
C VAL A 294 17.50 -1.67 23.84
N PHE A 295 17.51 -3.01 23.81
CA PHE A 295 16.93 -3.84 24.87
C PHE A 295 17.97 -4.56 25.73
N GLY A 296 19.21 -4.68 25.25
CA GLY A 296 20.30 -5.31 25.97
C GLY A 296 20.72 -4.46 27.16
N SER A 297 20.38 -4.93 28.35
CA SER A 297 20.85 -4.32 29.59
C SER A 297 21.23 -5.42 30.56
N GLY A 298 22.38 -5.28 31.22
CA GLY A 298 22.86 -6.28 32.19
C GLY A 298 21.85 -6.56 33.31
N TRP A 299 21.97 -7.73 33.95
CA TRP A 299 20.99 -8.26 34.92
C TRP A 299 20.46 -7.24 35.95
N LEU A 300 21.34 -6.35 36.47
CA LEU A 300 20.98 -5.29 37.42
C LEU A 300 19.96 -4.28 36.86
N HIS A 301 20.13 -3.85 35.62
CA HIS A 301 19.20 -2.92 34.97
C HIS A 301 17.87 -3.61 34.66
N THR A 302 17.91 -4.88 34.25
CA THR A 302 16.70 -5.65 33.93
C THR A 302 15.80 -5.92 35.15
N HIS A 303 16.38 -6.21 36.32
CA HIS A 303 15.61 -6.59 37.52
C HIS A 303 15.35 -5.44 38.51
N ILE A 304 16.17 -4.39 38.49
CA ILE A 304 16.08 -3.26 39.44
C ILE A 304 15.85 -1.93 38.71
N GLY A 305 16.55 -1.71 37.59
CA GLY A 305 16.46 -0.47 36.79
C GLY A 305 15.11 -0.30 36.09
N LYS A 306 14.68 -1.28 35.28
CA LYS A 306 13.44 -1.20 34.49
C LYS A 306 12.18 -0.94 35.34
N PRO A 307 11.95 -1.63 36.48
CA PRO A 307 10.78 -1.31 37.32
C PRO A 307 10.85 0.10 37.90
N LEU A 308 12.04 0.57 38.27
CA LEU A 308 12.26 1.91 38.81
C LEU A 308 12.09 3.00 37.74
N ASP A 309 12.62 2.79 36.54
CA ASP A 309 12.44 3.69 35.39
C ASP A 309 10.97 3.80 35.00
N TYR A 310 10.22 2.69 34.99
CA TYR A 310 8.78 2.74 34.76
C TYR A 310 8.03 3.51 35.85
N LEU A 311 8.37 3.28 37.12
CA LEU A 311 7.76 4.00 38.24
C LEU A 311 8.06 5.50 38.23
N THR A 312 9.24 5.90 37.74
CA THR A 312 9.70 7.30 37.79
C THR A 312 9.45 8.08 36.49
N LYS A 313 9.46 7.40 35.34
CA LYS A 313 9.38 8.01 34.00
C LYS A 313 8.22 7.49 33.15
N GLY A 314 7.54 6.41 33.57
CA GLY A 314 6.42 5.81 32.84
C GLY A 314 6.81 4.96 31.62
N GLU A 315 8.09 4.66 31.43
CA GLU A 315 8.62 3.84 30.32
C GLU A 315 9.66 2.83 30.82
N PHE A 316 9.75 1.65 30.20
CA PHE A 316 10.78 0.64 30.53
C PHE A 316 12.14 0.94 29.90
N TYR A 317 12.14 1.70 28.80
CA TYR A 317 13.34 1.96 28.00
C TYR A 317 13.38 3.41 27.54
N SER A 318 14.59 3.96 27.41
CA SER A 318 14.78 5.34 26.95
C SER A 318 14.41 5.48 25.47
N ALA A 319 13.39 6.29 25.18
CA ALA A 319 13.08 6.69 23.81
C ALA A 319 14.26 7.38 23.10
N GLY A 320 15.12 8.09 23.85
CA GLY A 320 16.32 8.72 23.31
C GLY A 320 17.39 7.71 22.89
N GLN A 321 17.48 6.56 23.55
CA GLN A 321 18.37 5.48 23.15
C GLN A 321 17.89 4.82 21.86
N LEU A 322 16.58 4.54 21.74
CA LEU A 322 15.99 4.02 20.50
C LEU A 322 16.22 5.00 19.33
N GLU A 323 15.99 6.29 19.53
CA GLU A 323 16.25 7.32 18.55
C GLU A 323 17.72 7.35 18.11
N LYS A 324 18.64 7.31 19.07
CA LYS A 324 20.09 7.30 18.79
C LYS A 324 20.46 6.08 17.93
N VAL A 325 20.01 4.89 18.31
CA VAL A 325 20.29 3.64 17.58
C VAL A 325 19.75 3.70 16.15
N ILE A 326 18.53 4.21 15.96
CA ILE A 326 17.94 4.42 14.63
C ILE A 326 18.79 5.40 13.82
N LYS A 327 19.15 6.55 14.39
CA LYS A 327 19.98 7.56 13.69
C LYS A 327 21.37 7.01 13.35
N ASP A 328 22.00 6.25 14.23
CA ASP A 328 23.28 5.59 13.98
C ASP A 328 23.19 4.57 12.84
N LEU A 329 22.11 3.79 12.77
CA LEU A 329 21.83 2.90 11.63
C LEU A 329 21.70 3.68 10.32
N LEU A 330 20.94 4.78 10.33
CA LEU A 330 20.75 5.63 9.14
C LEU A 330 22.07 6.24 8.68
N ARG A 331 22.90 6.78 9.57
CA ARG A 331 24.22 7.35 9.22
C ARG A 331 25.13 6.34 8.53
N LYS A 332 25.04 5.06 8.91
CA LYS A 332 25.84 3.98 8.31
C LYS A 332 25.34 3.55 6.93
N ARG A 333 24.08 3.82 6.58
CA ARG A 333 23.39 3.16 5.45
C ARG A 333 22.82 4.11 4.42
N LEU A 334 22.58 5.37 4.77
CA LEU A 334 22.18 6.38 3.81
C LEU A 334 23.34 6.70 2.85
N PRO A 335 23.05 7.10 1.60
CA PRO A 335 24.07 7.53 0.66
C PRO A 335 24.90 8.70 1.20
N ALA A 336 26.16 8.78 0.77
CA ALA A 336 27.06 9.87 1.14
C ALA A 336 26.43 11.24 0.82
N GLY A 337 26.44 12.15 1.79
CA GLY A 337 25.86 13.49 1.67
C GLY A 337 24.42 13.63 2.17
N GLN A 338 23.73 12.55 2.52
CA GLN A 338 22.44 12.62 3.22
C GLN A 338 22.62 12.66 4.74
N ASN A 339 21.91 13.57 5.39
CA ASN A 339 21.87 13.68 6.84
C ASN A 339 20.80 12.75 7.43
N ALA A 340 21.14 11.89 8.38
CA ALA A 340 20.20 10.94 8.99
C ALA A 340 19.03 11.65 9.72
N GLU A 341 19.29 12.86 10.18
CA GLU A 341 18.37 13.69 10.95
C GLU A 341 17.32 14.37 10.06
N ASP A 342 17.60 14.52 8.77
CA ASP A 342 16.77 15.27 7.82
C ASP A 342 16.31 14.42 6.62
N ALA A 343 16.80 13.18 6.49
CA ALA A 343 16.40 12.26 5.44
C ALA A 343 14.86 12.04 5.49
N PRO A 344 14.12 12.35 4.41
CA PRO A 344 12.68 12.19 4.39
C PRO A 344 12.29 10.71 4.33
N LEU A 345 11.13 10.34 4.87
CA LEU A 345 10.55 9.02 4.57
C LEU A 345 10.20 8.91 3.08
N LEU A 346 9.70 9.99 2.49
CA LEU A 346 9.34 10.09 1.07
C LEU A 346 10.52 9.76 0.15
N ASP A 347 10.31 8.89 -0.83
CA ASP A 347 11.30 8.39 -1.78
C ASP A 347 10.59 7.89 -3.06
N GLU A 348 10.00 8.82 -3.82
CA GLU A 348 9.27 8.53 -5.07
C GLU A 348 10.11 7.81 -6.14
N ALA A 349 11.44 8.00 -6.07
CA ALA A 349 12.36 7.39 -7.02
C ALA A 349 12.57 5.88 -6.75
N ASN A 350 12.17 5.38 -5.58
CA ASN A 350 12.30 3.98 -5.24
C ASN A 350 11.08 3.19 -5.76
N PRO A 351 11.26 2.22 -6.67
CA PRO A 351 10.14 1.44 -7.19
C PRO A 351 9.45 0.60 -6.10
N CYS A 352 10.17 0.26 -5.03
CA CYS A 352 9.60 -0.41 -3.87
C CYS A 352 9.02 0.61 -2.89
N LYS A 353 7.70 0.59 -2.74
CA LYS A 353 6.93 1.44 -1.85
C LYS A 353 6.97 0.93 -0.41
N ILE A 354 7.11 1.82 0.57
CA ILE A 354 7.13 1.46 1.99
C ILE A 354 5.94 2.08 2.71
N PHE A 355 5.22 1.24 3.46
CA PHE A 355 3.99 1.56 4.15
C PHE A 355 4.10 1.13 5.60
N LEU A 356 3.98 2.07 6.54
CA LEU A 356 4.18 1.82 7.97
C LEU A 356 2.96 2.27 8.78
N MET A 357 2.71 1.53 9.86
CA MET A 357 1.58 1.76 10.75
C MET A 357 2.06 2.46 12.02
N ALA A 358 1.33 3.49 12.42
CA ALA A 358 1.45 4.14 13.73
C ALA A 358 0.05 4.43 14.27
N THR A 359 -0.05 4.82 15.54
CA THR A 359 -1.33 5.19 16.17
C THR A 359 -1.22 6.58 16.78
N ARG A 360 -2.27 7.41 16.67
CA ARG A 360 -2.34 8.68 17.39
C ARG A 360 -2.64 8.43 18.86
N GLU A 361 -1.81 8.96 19.76
CA GLU A 361 -2.00 8.82 21.20
C GLU A 361 -3.38 9.38 21.61
N GLU A 362 -3.74 10.56 21.11
CA GLU A 362 -4.95 11.28 21.49
C GLU A 362 -6.26 10.72 20.93
N SER A 363 -6.24 9.66 20.12
CA SER A 363 -7.43 9.22 19.35
C SER A 363 -7.54 7.71 19.11
N GLY A 364 -6.93 6.87 19.95
CA GLY A 364 -6.92 5.41 19.75
C GLY A 364 -8.29 4.72 19.67
N SER A 365 -9.37 5.31 20.19
CA SER A 365 -10.72 4.71 20.18
C SER A 365 -11.65 5.25 19.08
N ASN A 366 -11.32 6.39 18.47
CA ASN A 366 -12.20 7.10 17.53
C ASN A 366 -11.47 7.50 16.22
N ARG A 367 -10.27 6.95 15.94
CA ARG A 367 -9.56 7.06 14.65
C ARG A 367 -8.88 5.74 14.26
N GLY A 368 -8.78 5.47 12.96
CA GLY A 368 -7.97 4.38 12.43
C GLY A 368 -6.46 4.65 12.58
N PRO A 369 -5.60 3.68 12.23
CA PRO A 369 -4.15 3.87 12.29
C PRO A 369 -3.69 4.99 11.34
N VAL A 370 -2.55 5.57 11.67
CA VAL A 370 -1.80 6.51 10.83
C VAL A 370 -0.94 5.74 9.86
N PHE A 371 -1.02 6.11 8.59
CA PHE A 371 -0.22 5.55 7.51
C PHE A 371 0.96 6.46 7.20
N LEU A 372 2.17 5.97 7.46
CA LEU A 372 3.42 6.65 7.10
C LEU A 372 3.95 6.01 5.81
N ARG A 373 4.13 6.82 4.77
CA ARG A 373 4.41 6.34 3.41
C ARG A 373 5.71 6.90 2.87
N SER A 374 6.43 6.09 2.10
CA SER A 374 7.56 6.56 1.30
C SER A 374 7.16 7.09 -0.08
N TYR A 375 5.86 7.30 -0.33
CA TYR A 375 5.30 7.69 -1.62
C TYR A 375 4.02 8.50 -1.41
N THR A 376 3.62 9.26 -2.42
CA THR A 376 2.35 9.98 -2.49
C THR A 376 1.24 9.06 -2.95
N ASN A 377 0.07 9.23 -2.35
CA ASN A 377 -1.15 8.53 -2.76
C ASN A 377 -2.17 9.61 -3.17
N ASP A 378 -2.41 9.75 -4.46
CA ASP A 378 -3.24 10.84 -5.00
C ASP A 378 -4.72 10.74 -4.60
N LEU A 379 -5.18 9.54 -4.21
CA LEU A 379 -6.54 9.31 -3.72
C LEU A 379 -6.68 9.63 -2.22
N ALA A 380 -5.57 9.80 -1.51
CA ALA A 380 -5.53 10.08 -0.09
C ALA A 380 -4.68 11.33 0.19
N ALA A 381 -5.34 12.45 0.42
CA ALA A 381 -4.67 13.70 0.79
C ALA A 381 -3.69 13.46 1.95
N PRO A 382 -2.41 13.87 1.81
CA PRO A 382 -1.42 13.65 2.86
C PRO A 382 -1.83 14.42 4.11
N ASP A 383 -1.67 13.80 5.27
CA ASP A 383 -1.85 14.47 6.54
C ASP A 383 -0.84 15.64 6.62
N PRO A 384 -1.31 16.90 6.73
CA PRO A 384 -0.41 18.06 6.69
C PRO A 384 0.70 17.98 7.74
N ASP A 385 0.39 17.42 8.91
CA ASP A 385 1.33 17.30 10.03
C ASP A 385 2.36 16.18 9.81
N LEU A 386 2.13 15.25 8.88
CA LEU A 386 2.99 14.09 8.60
C LEU A 386 3.60 14.11 7.19
N SER A 387 3.22 15.06 6.34
CA SER A 387 3.67 15.22 4.96
C SER A 387 5.20 15.31 4.80
N LYS A 388 5.91 15.76 5.85
CA LYS A 388 7.36 15.92 5.89
C LYS A 388 8.03 15.02 6.92
N VAL A 389 7.38 13.92 7.30
CA VAL A 389 7.92 12.99 8.29
C VAL A 389 9.31 12.50 7.86
N LYS A 390 10.26 12.61 8.78
CA LYS A 390 11.63 12.15 8.58
C LYS A 390 11.69 10.64 8.75
N LEU A 391 12.66 10.01 8.10
CA LEU A 391 12.81 8.56 8.11
C LEU A 391 12.99 8.01 9.54
N TRP A 392 13.80 8.69 10.36
CA TRP A 392 14.00 8.29 11.76
C TRP A 392 12.76 8.53 12.63
N GLU A 393 11.97 9.58 12.34
CA GLU A 393 10.71 9.85 13.04
C GLU A 393 9.70 8.75 12.74
N ALA A 394 9.60 8.33 11.49
CA ALA A 394 8.72 7.24 11.09
C ALA A 394 9.11 5.90 11.72
N ALA A 395 10.41 5.60 11.74
CA ALA A 395 10.98 4.43 12.42
C ALA A 395 10.66 4.43 13.93
N ARG A 396 10.80 5.58 14.59
CA ARG A 396 10.54 5.70 16.03
C ARG A 396 9.05 5.75 16.34
N ALA A 397 8.22 6.29 15.45
CA ALA A 397 6.76 6.31 15.61
C ALA A 397 6.16 4.91 15.52
N THR A 398 6.54 4.13 14.50
CA THR A 398 5.99 2.79 14.31
C THR A 398 6.36 1.85 15.47
N SER A 399 7.50 2.05 16.15
CA SER A 399 8.01 1.20 17.24
C SER A 399 7.87 1.77 18.66
N ALA A 400 7.15 2.87 18.86
CA ALA A 400 6.98 3.50 20.18
C ALA A 400 5.91 2.77 21.02
N ALA A 401 6.18 1.52 21.41
CA ALA A 401 5.21 0.67 22.11
C ALA A 401 4.84 1.26 23.48
N PRO A 402 3.54 1.48 23.77
CA PRO A 402 3.10 2.02 25.06
C PRO A 402 3.63 1.21 26.25
N GLY A 403 4.19 1.90 27.24
CA GLY A 403 4.85 1.29 28.39
C GLY A 403 6.33 0.91 28.16
N TYR A 404 6.74 0.63 26.93
CA TYR A 404 8.16 0.40 26.59
C TYR A 404 8.88 1.72 26.29
N PHE A 405 8.30 2.60 25.48
CA PHE A 405 8.89 3.88 25.08
C PHE A 405 7.85 5.00 25.18
N GLN A 406 8.29 6.23 25.50
CA GLN A 406 7.45 7.43 25.37
C GLN A 406 6.95 7.63 23.92
N PRO A 407 5.76 8.24 23.70
CA PRO A 407 5.28 8.67 22.38
C PRO A 407 6.22 9.67 21.68
N ILE A 408 6.14 9.79 20.35
CA ILE A 408 6.88 10.81 19.57
C ILE A 408 5.95 11.92 19.13
N GLN A 409 6.43 13.15 19.22
CA GLN A 409 5.80 14.30 18.58
C GLN A 409 6.32 14.42 17.13
N VAL A 410 5.43 14.31 16.15
CA VAL A 410 5.70 14.62 14.72
C VAL A 410 4.72 15.70 14.29
N GLY A 411 5.24 16.88 13.93
CA GLY A 411 4.39 18.05 13.75
C GLY A 411 3.54 18.31 15.00
N ARG A 412 2.22 18.44 14.83
CA ARG A 412 1.27 18.60 15.94
C ARG A 412 0.69 17.29 16.47
N VAL A 413 1.13 16.14 15.97
CA VAL A 413 0.56 14.82 16.29
C VAL A 413 1.48 14.04 17.22
N LYS A 414 0.92 13.38 18.23
CA LYS A 414 1.65 12.40 19.04
C LYS A 414 1.39 11.00 18.52
N LEU A 415 2.46 10.28 18.19
CA LEU A 415 2.40 8.94 17.65
C LEU A 415 2.96 7.92 18.65
N VAL A 416 2.28 6.79 18.73
CA VAL A 416 2.70 5.55 19.41
C VAL A 416 2.68 4.40 18.41
N ASP A 417 3.15 3.24 18.85
CA ASP A 417 3.25 2.03 18.04
C ASP A 417 1.93 1.67 17.34
N GLY A 418 2.04 1.26 16.08
CA GLY A 418 0.90 0.79 15.28
C GLY A 418 0.30 -0.50 15.82
N GLY A 419 1.04 -1.29 16.60
CA GLY A 419 0.61 -2.55 17.22
C GLY A 419 -0.59 -2.41 18.14
N LEU A 420 -0.87 -1.20 18.64
CA LEU A 420 -2.06 -0.91 19.45
C LEU A 420 -3.36 -1.11 18.66
N LEU A 421 -3.37 -0.84 17.34
CA LEU A 421 -4.55 -0.93 16.48
C LEU A 421 -4.39 -1.86 15.27
N ALA A 422 -3.16 -2.10 14.84
CA ALA A 422 -2.85 -2.67 13.54
C ALA A 422 -1.55 -3.51 13.56
N ASN A 423 -1.40 -4.41 14.55
CA ASN A 423 -0.18 -5.23 14.68
C ASN A 423 0.12 -6.10 13.45
N ASN A 424 -0.92 -6.60 12.77
CA ASN A 424 -0.81 -7.20 11.44
C ASN A 424 -1.26 -6.16 10.40
N PRO A 425 -0.37 -5.66 9.52
CA PRO A 425 -0.71 -4.63 8.56
C PRO A 425 -1.55 -5.13 7.36
N LEU A 426 -1.79 -6.44 7.23
CA LEU A 426 -2.40 -7.08 6.06
C LEU A 426 -3.64 -6.37 5.51
N GLY A 427 -4.64 -6.13 6.36
CA GLY A 427 -5.90 -5.53 5.93
C GLY A 427 -5.75 -4.08 5.44
N TRP A 428 -4.95 -3.30 6.16
CA TRP A 428 -4.66 -1.92 5.79
C TRP A 428 -3.78 -1.82 4.54
N LEU A 429 -2.78 -2.70 4.43
CA LEU A 429 -1.91 -2.78 3.28
C LEU A 429 -2.70 -3.17 2.02
N TRP A 430 -3.69 -4.07 2.13
CA TRP A 430 -4.57 -4.40 1.01
C TRP A 430 -5.40 -3.19 0.57
N THR A 431 -5.99 -2.44 1.51
CA THR A 431 -6.70 -1.20 1.14
C THR A 431 -5.80 -0.17 0.47
N GLU A 432 -4.56 -0.09 0.91
CA GLU A 432 -3.56 0.80 0.33
C GLU A 432 -3.18 0.35 -1.10
N ILE A 433 -3.04 -0.96 -1.33
CA ILE A 433 -2.75 -1.50 -2.67
C ILE A 433 -3.86 -1.14 -3.66
N LEU A 434 -5.12 -1.32 -3.28
CA LEU A 434 -6.26 -0.95 -4.11
C LEU A 434 -6.26 0.55 -4.43
N SER A 435 -5.91 1.38 -3.44
CA SER A 435 -5.83 2.84 -3.61
C SER A 435 -4.66 3.27 -4.50
N VAL A 436 -3.53 2.58 -4.43
CA VAL A 436 -2.28 3.00 -5.06
C VAL A 436 -2.10 2.41 -6.46
N TYR A 437 -2.52 1.17 -6.66
CA TYR A 437 -2.30 0.42 -7.89
C TYR A 437 -3.59 0.14 -8.67
N GLY A 438 -4.76 0.42 -8.09
CA GLY A 438 -6.06 0.14 -8.68
C GLY A 438 -6.57 -1.28 -8.41
N PRO A 439 -7.89 -1.51 -8.49
CA PRO A 439 -8.52 -2.78 -8.14
C PRO A 439 -8.28 -3.91 -9.15
N THR A 440 -7.91 -3.60 -10.41
CA THR A 440 -7.60 -4.63 -11.42
C THR A 440 -6.16 -5.11 -11.38
N ARG A 441 -5.32 -4.50 -10.53
CA ARG A 441 -3.92 -4.86 -10.44
C ARG A 441 -3.76 -6.25 -9.84
N GLU A 442 -3.38 -7.21 -10.67
CA GLU A 442 -3.13 -8.57 -10.19
C GLU A 442 -2.02 -8.61 -9.12
N THR A 443 -2.15 -9.53 -8.16
CA THR A 443 -1.08 -9.88 -7.22
C THR A 443 -0.65 -11.33 -7.45
N ASP A 444 0.66 -11.58 -7.59
CA ASP A 444 1.23 -12.93 -7.78
C ASP A 444 1.61 -13.57 -6.45
N CYS A 445 2.09 -12.76 -5.52
CA CYS A 445 2.51 -13.18 -4.19
C CYS A 445 2.18 -12.09 -3.18
N PHE A 446 1.34 -12.42 -2.22
CA PHE A 446 1.10 -11.64 -1.02
C PHE A 446 1.64 -12.43 0.17
N LEU A 447 2.86 -12.10 0.60
CA LEU A 447 3.54 -12.75 1.70
C LEU A 447 3.33 -11.96 2.99
N SER A 448 2.61 -12.53 3.95
CA SER A 448 2.48 -12.02 5.31
C SER A 448 3.33 -12.87 6.27
N ILE A 449 4.20 -12.23 7.04
CA ILE A 449 5.08 -12.91 7.98
C ILE A 449 4.81 -12.42 9.40
N GLY A 450 4.43 -13.35 10.27
CA GLY A 450 4.24 -13.10 11.69
C GLY A 450 5.54 -13.17 12.50
N THR A 451 5.48 -12.72 13.75
CA THR A 451 6.59 -12.77 14.72
C THR A 451 6.43 -13.89 15.75
N GLY A 452 5.67 -14.93 15.43
CA GLY A 452 5.40 -16.06 16.31
C GLY A 452 4.02 -16.02 17.01
N MET A 453 3.49 -17.20 17.33
CA MET A 453 2.25 -17.36 18.13
C MET A 453 2.59 -17.53 19.62
N GLY A 454 2.09 -16.64 20.47
CA GLY A 454 2.22 -16.76 21.93
C GLY A 454 1.28 -17.80 22.54
N ALA A 455 1.54 -18.18 23.79
CA ALA A 455 0.63 -18.99 24.58
C ALA A 455 -0.72 -18.27 24.78
N ASN A 456 -1.80 -19.02 24.96
CA ASN A 456 -3.11 -18.46 25.28
C ASN A 456 -3.06 -17.66 26.59
N VAL A 457 -3.30 -16.35 26.50
CA VAL A 457 -3.44 -15.47 27.67
C VAL A 457 -4.92 -15.31 28.00
N ALA A 458 -5.34 -15.69 29.21
CA ALA A 458 -6.69 -15.41 29.68
C ALA A 458 -6.88 -13.89 29.83
N VAL A 459 -8.03 -13.35 29.41
CA VAL A 459 -8.38 -11.93 29.58
C VAL A 459 -8.33 -11.59 31.08
N ALA A 460 -7.35 -10.79 31.50
CA ALA A 460 -7.22 -10.38 32.88
C ALA A 460 -8.45 -9.56 33.31
N GLN A 461 -9.11 -9.98 34.40
CA GLN A 461 -10.15 -9.16 35.05
C GLN A 461 -9.50 -7.90 35.65
N PRO A 462 -10.10 -6.70 35.51
CA PRO A 462 -9.53 -5.49 36.09
C PRO A 462 -9.40 -5.63 37.62
N GLY A 463 -8.17 -5.63 38.11
CA GLY A 463 -7.80 -5.74 39.52
C GLY A 463 -6.42 -5.14 39.78
N LEU A 464 -6.04 -5.02 41.06
CA LEU A 464 -4.93 -4.24 41.69
C LEU A 464 -3.53 -4.24 41.05
N ASP A 465 -3.27 -4.96 39.95
CA ASP A 465 -1.98 -4.99 39.24
C ASP A 465 -2.16 -4.46 37.79
N PHE A 466 -2.24 -3.13 37.67
CA PHE A 466 -2.39 -2.40 36.40
C PHE A 466 -1.30 -2.77 35.38
N LYS A 467 -0.09 -3.13 35.84
CA LYS A 467 1.03 -3.55 35.00
C LYS A 467 0.76 -4.88 34.30
N LYS A 468 0.21 -5.88 35.01
CA LYS A 468 -0.19 -7.17 34.41
C LYS A 468 -1.36 -7.02 33.44
N ALA A 469 -2.32 -6.14 33.75
CA ALA A 469 -3.44 -5.86 32.85
C ALA A 469 -2.94 -5.24 31.53
N MET A 470 -2.03 -4.25 31.59
CA MET A 470 -1.53 -3.58 30.40
C MET A 470 -0.66 -4.50 29.50
N LEU A 471 0.19 -5.33 30.10
CA LEU A 471 0.97 -6.35 29.37
C LEU A 471 0.05 -7.40 28.72
N SER A 472 -0.97 -7.87 29.44
CA SER A 472 -1.99 -8.78 28.89
C SER A 472 -2.78 -8.15 27.73
N PHE A 473 -3.10 -6.85 27.79
CA PHE A 473 -3.72 -6.14 26.66
C PHE A 473 -2.78 -6.01 25.46
N SER A 474 -1.48 -5.76 25.69
CA SER A 474 -0.48 -5.77 24.62
C SER A 474 -0.39 -7.15 23.95
N ASP A 475 -0.36 -8.23 24.74
CA ASP A 475 -0.32 -9.60 24.21
C ASP A 475 -1.60 -9.96 23.44
N ILE A 476 -2.77 -9.53 23.92
CA ILE A 476 -4.07 -9.72 23.24
C ILE A 476 -4.16 -8.90 21.94
N ALA A 477 -3.70 -7.64 21.94
CA ALA A 477 -3.64 -6.80 20.75
C ALA A 477 -2.68 -7.35 19.68
N THR A 478 -1.70 -8.18 20.07
CA THR A 478 -0.80 -8.89 19.16
C THR A 478 -1.38 -10.20 18.59
N ASN A 479 -2.64 -10.56 18.86
CA ASN A 479 -3.26 -11.73 18.23
C ASN A 479 -3.58 -11.47 16.74
N THR A 480 -2.61 -11.75 15.87
CA THR A 480 -2.65 -11.47 14.43
C THR A 480 -3.45 -12.49 13.60
N GLU A 481 -3.88 -13.61 14.21
CA GLU A 481 -4.48 -14.73 13.48
C GLU A 481 -5.94 -14.50 13.08
N SER A 482 -6.70 -13.73 13.87
CA SER A 482 -8.06 -13.32 13.49
C SER A 482 -8.08 -12.46 12.23
N THR A 483 -7.14 -11.52 12.13
CA THR A 483 -6.93 -10.66 10.94
C THR A 483 -6.47 -11.50 9.75
N ASN A 484 -5.52 -12.41 9.95
CA ASN A 484 -5.06 -13.34 8.92
C ASN A 484 -6.20 -14.19 8.34
N ILE A 485 -7.03 -14.81 9.18
CA ILE A 485 -8.14 -15.67 8.74
C ILE A 485 -9.15 -14.87 7.91
N LEU A 486 -9.51 -13.68 8.36
CA LEU A 486 -10.49 -12.85 7.69
C LEU A 486 -10.00 -12.37 6.31
N PHE A 487 -8.77 -11.88 6.25
CA PHE A 487 -8.25 -11.29 5.01
C PHE A 487 -7.72 -12.34 4.03
N ARG A 488 -7.36 -13.55 4.46
CA ARG A 488 -6.99 -14.64 3.54
C ARG A 488 -8.09 -14.92 2.52
N ALA A 489 -9.33 -15.07 2.99
CA ALA A 489 -10.47 -15.37 2.11
C ALA A 489 -10.71 -14.24 1.10
N ILE A 490 -10.49 -12.98 1.51
CA ILE A 490 -10.61 -11.81 0.64
C ILE A 490 -9.46 -11.76 -0.37
N VAL A 491 -8.21 -11.92 0.06
CA VAL A 491 -7.07 -11.85 -0.89
C VAL A 491 -7.13 -13.00 -1.91
N ASP A 492 -7.55 -14.20 -1.49
CA ASP A 492 -7.67 -15.34 -2.40
C ASP A 492 -8.93 -15.27 -3.30
N ALA A 493 -10.04 -14.68 -2.84
CA ALA A 493 -11.26 -14.53 -3.65
C ALA A 493 -11.11 -13.51 -4.79
N PHE A 494 -10.17 -12.56 -4.66
CA PHE A 494 -9.93 -11.46 -5.61
C PHE A 494 -8.76 -11.78 -6.53
N ALA A 495 -8.35 -13.05 -6.54
CA ALA A 495 -7.39 -13.58 -7.48
C ALA A 495 -8.04 -13.63 -8.88
N PRO A 496 -7.45 -12.97 -9.90
CA PRO A 496 -7.98 -12.99 -11.27
C PRO A 496 -8.11 -14.39 -11.88
N HIS A 497 -7.46 -15.39 -11.28
CA HIS A 497 -7.58 -16.80 -11.62
C HIS A 497 -8.02 -17.59 -10.40
N ALA A 498 -9.31 -17.96 -10.36
CA ALA A 498 -9.84 -18.89 -9.37
C ALA A 498 -8.95 -20.15 -9.34
N GLN A 499 -8.59 -20.62 -8.14
CA GLN A 499 -7.72 -21.78 -7.84
C GLN A 499 -6.20 -21.55 -7.77
N THR A 500 -5.68 -20.34 -8.01
CA THR A 500 -4.24 -20.06 -7.80
C THR A 500 -3.97 -19.48 -6.41
N LYS A 501 -3.18 -20.17 -5.59
CA LYS A 501 -2.76 -19.65 -4.28
C LYS A 501 -1.83 -18.44 -4.49
N LYS A 502 -2.20 -17.31 -3.88
CA LYS A 502 -1.46 -16.03 -3.97
C LYS A 502 -1.13 -15.48 -2.59
N TYR A 503 -1.94 -15.80 -1.58
CA TYR A 503 -1.66 -15.44 -0.20
C TYR A 503 -0.83 -16.51 0.53
N TYR A 504 0.22 -16.06 1.21
CA TYR A 504 1.10 -16.89 2.01
C TYR A 504 1.29 -16.27 3.40
N ARG A 505 0.83 -16.98 4.43
CA ARG A 505 1.10 -16.64 5.82
C ARG A 505 2.19 -17.55 6.36
N LEU A 506 3.31 -16.98 6.79
CA LEU A 506 4.36 -17.70 7.53
C LEU A 506 4.38 -17.16 8.96
N ASN A 507 4.09 -18.01 9.94
CA ASN A 507 4.10 -17.63 11.35
C ASN A 507 4.61 -18.80 12.19
N VAL A 508 5.68 -18.57 12.96
CA VAL A 508 6.32 -19.63 13.75
C VAL A 508 5.44 -20.00 14.94
N SER A 509 5.11 -21.27 15.08
CA SER A 509 4.34 -21.78 16.21
C SER A 509 4.91 -23.12 16.67
N LYS A 510 4.87 -23.38 17.98
CA LYS A 510 5.25 -24.67 18.57
C LYS A 510 4.15 -25.11 19.52
N GLU A 511 3.40 -26.14 19.15
CA GLU A 511 2.31 -26.67 19.96
C GLU A 511 2.85 -27.35 21.22
N LEU A 512 2.21 -27.13 22.37
CA LEU A 512 2.49 -27.87 23.59
C LEU A 512 1.88 -29.27 23.47
N PRO A 513 2.60 -30.34 23.84
CA PRO A 513 2.03 -31.68 23.87
C PRO A 513 0.86 -31.74 24.84
N GLU A 514 -0.20 -32.46 24.48
CA GLU A 514 -1.35 -32.68 25.37
C GLU A 514 -0.88 -33.30 26.70
N PRO A 515 -1.40 -32.86 27.87
CA PRO A 515 -0.97 -33.42 29.14
C PRO A 515 -1.38 -34.90 29.23
N THR A 516 -0.40 -35.81 29.25
CA THR A 516 -0.64 -37.27 29.27
C THR A 516 -0.72 -37.88 30.68
N ASP A 517 -0.69 -37.12 31.78
CA ASP A 517 -0.68 -37.72 33.14
C ASP A 517 -1.72 -37.11 34.12
N PRO A 518 -2.71 -37.89 34.59
CA PRO A 518 -3.65 -37.49 35.65
C PRO A 518 -3.05 -37.44 37.07
N LYS A 519 -1.80 -37.89 37.31
CA LYS A 519 -1.26 -38.11 38.68
C LYS A 519 -0.43 -36.96 39.27
N GLY A 520 -0.68 -35.71 38.86
CA GLY A 520 -0.02 -34.52 39.40
C GLY A 520 -0.54 -34.00 40.76
N ILE A 521 -1.22 -34.82 41.57
CA ILE A 521 -1.82 -34.39 42.86
C ILE A 521 -0.76 -33.91 43.87
N LEU A 522 0.51 -34.32 43.78
CA LEU A 522 1.56 -33.80 44.66
C LEU A 522 2.08 -32.39 44.27
N GLY A 523 1.88 -31.95 43.02
CA GLY A 523 2.22 -30.58 42.59
C GLY A 523 1.20 -29.53 43.06
N TRP A 524 0.01 -29.98 43.45
CA TRP A 524 -1.11 -29.16 43.93
C TRP A 524 -0.79 -28.36 45.21
N LEU A 525 0.12 -28.86 46.05
CA LEU A 525 0.54 -28.20 47.30
C LEU A 525 1.57 -27.07 47.10
N ALA A 526 2.13 -26.91 45.89
CA ALA A 526 3.24 -25.98 45.63
C ALA A 526 2.85 -24.60 45.08
N GLY A 527 1.57 -24.20 45.17
CA GLY A 527 1.15 -22.81 44.95
C GLY A 527 1.29 -22.25 43.53
N LYS A 528 1.60 -23.07 42.52
CA LYS A 528 1.50 -22.64 41.11
C LYS A 528 0.05 -22.81 40.64
N GLN A 529 -0.61 -21.69 40.38
CA GLN A 529 -1.93 -21.65 39.76
C GLN A 529 -1.81 -22.19 38.33
N ALA A 530 -1.85 -23.51 38.18
CA ALA A 530 -1.82 -24.17 36.88
C ALA A 530 -3.09 -23.77 36.12
N LEU A 531 -2.90 -23.08 34.99
CA LEU A 531 -3.91 -22.89 33.95
C LEU A 531 -4.41 -24.28 33.52
N LYS A 532 -5.52 -24.72 34.13
CA LYS A 532 -6.22 -25.95 33.74
C LYS A 532 -6.73 -25.79 32.30
N GLY A 533 -6.26 -26.65 31.41
CA GLY A 533 -7.06 -27.16 30.29
C GLY A 533 -7.41 -26.18 29.17
N VAL A 534 -6.42 -25.52 28.56
CA VAL A 534 -6.62 -24.93 27.24
C VAL A 534 -6.12 -25.94 26.19
N LEU A 535 -7.07 -26.59 25.50
CA LEU A 535 -6.79 -27.42 24.31
C LEU A 535 -6.07 -26.55 23.26
N ASN A 536 -5.10 -27.13 22.54
CA ASN A 536 -4.32 -26.46 21.47
C ASN A 536 -3.59 -25.19 21.95
N ASN A 537 -2.70 -25.32 22.93
CA ASN A 537 -1.88 -24.22 23.43
C ASN A 537 -0.47 -24.22 22.80
N PHE A 538 0.14 -23.05 22.63
CA PHE A 538 1.48 -22.91 22.05
C PHE A 538 2.51 -22.60 23.14
N GLU A 539 3.76 -23.02 22.93
CA GLU A 539 4.87 -22.67 23.81
C GLU A 539 5.19 -21.18 23.64
N ASP A 540 5.40 -20.47 24.76
CA ASP A 540 5.67 -19.04 24.75
C ASP A 540 7.05 -18.76 24.10
N PRO A 541 7.10 -17.97 23.00
CA PRO A 541 8.34 -17.58 22.33
C PRO A 541 9.22 -16.61 23.13
N GLY A 542 8.73 -16.12 24.27
CA GLY A 542 9.43 -15.14 25.11
C GLY A 542 8.89 -13.71 24.92
N SER A 543 9.29 -12.83 25.84
CA SER A 543 8.83 -11.43 25.86
C SER A 543 9.38 -10.62 24.67
N LEU A 544 8.69 -9.53 24.33
CA LEU A 544 9.00 -8.68 23.17
C LEU A 544 10.37 -7.99 23.25
N ASP A 545 10.96 -7.91 24.45
CA ASP A 545 12.24 -7.24 24.74
C ASP A 545 13.32 -8.21 25.24
N ASP A 546 13.07 -9.52 25.20
CA ASP A 546 13.98 -10.54 25.71
C ASP A 546 15.05 -10.93 24.68
N VAL A 547 16.17 -10.19 24.69
CA VAL A 547 17.32 -10.49 23.83
C VAL A 547 17.98 -11.84 24.14
N ASP A 548 17.80 -12.39 25.34
CA ASP A 548 18.35 -13.69 25.70
C ASP A 548 17.54 -14.85 25.09
N ALA A 549 16.30 -14.58 24.63
CA ALA A 549 15.48 -15.54 23.88
C ALA A 549 15.90 -15.68 22.41
N ILE A 550 16.79 -14.82 21.87
CA ILE A 550 17.19 -14.84 20.46
C ILE A 550 17.74 -16.21 20.00
N PRO A 551 18.65 -16.89 20.72
CA PRO A 551 19.13 -18.22 20.33
C PRO A 551 18.00 -19.26 20.24
N LYS A 552 17.06 -19.23 21.20
CA LYS A 552 15.88 -20.11 21.24
C LYS A 552 14.97 -19.84 20.03
N LEU A 553 14.70 -18.58 19.71
CA LEU A 553 13.90 -18.18 18.54
C LEU A 553 14.54 -18.64 17.22
N LYS A 554 15.86 -18.53 17.10
CA LYS A 554 16.61 -18.99 15.91
C LYS A 554 16.46 -20.50 15.71
N GLU A 555 16.61 -21.27 16.78
CA GLU A 555 16.43 -22.72 16.77
C GLU A 555 14.99 -23.10 16.37
N TRP A 556 13.99 -22.52 17.03
CA TRP A 556 12.59 -22.78 16.73
C TRP A 556 12.22 -22.44 15.29
N THR A 557 12.71 -21.31 14.80
CA THR A 557 12.44 -20.89 13.43
C THR A 557 13.09 -21.85 12.44
N ALA A 558 14.31 -22.32 12.72
CA ALA A 558 14.97 -23.32 11.88
C ALA A 558 14.23 -24.67 11.87
N GLU A 559 13.71 -25.12 13.02
CA GLU A 559 12.86 -26.32 13.10
C GLU A 559 11.56 -26.15 12.32
N TRP A 560 10.89 -25.01 12.50
CA TRP A 560 9.66 -24.69 11.78
C TRP A 560 9.89 -24.64 10.26
N ILE A 561 10.98 -24.01 9.81
CA ILE A 561 11.38 -23.99 8.39
C ILE A 561 11.53 -25.41 7.86
N LYS A 562 12.23 -26.29 8.59
CA LYS A 562 12.39 -27.71 8.19
C LYS A 562 11.06 -28.44 8.10
N ALA A 563 10.11 -28.15 8.98
CA ALA A 563 8.79 -28.78 8.98
C ALA A 563 7.86 -28.23 7.88
N GLN A 564 8.02 -26.96 7.49
CA GLN A 564 7.10 -26.23 6.61
C GLN A 564 7.66 -26.00 5.20
N GLN A 565 8.38 -26.99 4.68
CA GLN A 565 9.05 -26.90 3.38
C GLN A 565 8.08 -26.68 2.22
N ASP A 566 6.88 -27.28 2.26
CA ASP A 566 5.91 -27.20 1.17
C ASP A 566 5.36 -25.78 0.99
N ILE A 567 4.95 -25.11 2.08
CA ILE A 567 4.44 -23.73 2.02
C ILE A 567 5.55 -22.74 1.64
N ILE A 568 6.77 -22.93 2.14
CA ILE A 568 7.93 -22.10 1.79
C ILE A 568 8.27 -22.27 0.31
N LYS A 569 8.31 -23.50 -0.19
CA LYS A 569 8.57 -23.79 -1.61
C LYS A 569 7.50 -23.15 -2.49
N SER A 570 6.22 -23.38 -2.20
CA SER A 570 5.12 -22.80 -2.97
C SER A 570 5.14 -21.27 -2.95
N CYS A 571 5.44 -20.66 -1.80
CA CYS A 571 5.60 -19.20 -1.69
C CYS A 571 6.76 -18.69 -2.54
N SER A 572 7.89 -19.40 -2.52
CA SER A 572 9.09 -19.01 -3.27
C SER A 572 8.86 -19.11 -4.78
N GLU A 573 8.20 -20.18 -5.24
CA GLU A 573 7.78 -20.34 -6.63
C GLU A 573 6.84 -19.21 -7.04
N ALA A 574 5.85 -18.87 -6.20
CA ALA A 574 4.92 -17.79 -6.46
C ALA A 574 5.61 -16.41 -6.55
N LEU A 575 6.59 -16.16 -5.68
CA LEU A 575 7.38 -14.93 -5.68
C LEU A 575 8.32 -14.85 -6.89
N ALA A 576 8.82 -15.99 -7.37
CA ALA A 576 9.69 -16.08 -8.53
C ALA A 576 8.95 -16.01 -9.87
N ARG A 577 7.61 -16.08 -9.87
CA ARG A 577 6.81 -15.86 -11.09
C ARG A 577 7.06 -14.44 -11.58
N ASN A 578 7.55 -14.32 -12.81
CA ASN A 578 7.78 -13.05 -13.49
C ASN A 578 8.89 -12.18 -12.86
N LEU A 579 9.92 -12.80 -12.26
CA LEU A 579 11.13 -12.14 -11.75
C LEU A 579 12.19 -11.85 -12.82
#